data_AF-A0A662L6A5-F1
#
_entry.id   AF-A0A662L6A5-F1
#
_cell.length_a   1.000
_cell.length_b   1.000
_cell.length_c   1.000
_cell.angle_alpha   90.00
_cell.angle_beta   90.00
_cell.angle_gamma   90.00
#
_symmetry.space_group_name_H-M   'P 1'
#
loop_
_entity.id
_entity.type
_entity.pdbx_description
1 polymer ?
#
loop_
_entity_poly.entity_id
_entity_poly.type
_entity_poly.pdbx_seq_one_letter_code
_entity_poly.pdbx_strand_id
1 'polypeptide(L)'
;MTTSYFIYFLLGDKKKIKLIATILYYAGISLRKTSKFLKDFEKFSHEALRQWYHKLAQLFTNSRKYRRCIAIDETKIKIGDEWH
;
A
#
# COMPACT_ATOMS: atom_id res chain seq x y z
N MET A 1 23.34 18.51 -8.99
CA MET A 1 21.90 18.86 -9.10
C MET A 1 21.23 17.73 -9.87
N THR A 2 20.21 16.98 -9.44
CA THR A 2 19.08 17.28 -8.56
C THR A 2 18.26 16.01 -8.22
N THR A 3 18.81 14.79 -8.28
CA THR A 3 18.00 13.59 -7.95
C THR A 3 17.56 13.54 -6.49
N SER A 4 18.39 14.06 -5.58
CA SER A 4 18.05 14.16 -4.15
C SER A 4 16.89 15.15 -3.91
N TYR A 5 16.97 16.36 -4.47
CA TYR A 5 15.96 17.40 -4.24
C TYR A 5 14.59 17.08 -4.86
N PHE A 6 14.54 16.33 -5.96
CA PHE A 6 13.26 15.96 -6.59
C PHE A 6 12.42 15.05 -5.68
N ILE A 7 13.08 14.13 -4.95
CA ILE A 7 12.43 13.25 -3.98
C ILE A 7 11.95 14.07 -2.77
N TYR A 8 12.76 15.00 -2.25
CA TYR A 8 12.35 15.89 -1.16
C TYR A 8 11.20 16.84 -1.54
N PHE A 9 11.17 17.32 -2.80
CA PHE A 9 10.10 18.18 -3.30
C PHE A 9 8.77 17.42 -3.46
N LEU A 10 8.81 16.16 -3.91
CA LEU A 10 7.61 15.31 -3.99
C LEU A 10 7.13 14.83 -2.61
N LEU A 11 8.01 14.64 -1.63
CA LEU A 11 7.68 14.15 -0.29
C LEU A 11 7.50 15.24 0.79
N GLY A 12 7.50 16.53 0.45
CA GLY A 12 7.32 17.60 1.45
C GLY A 12 5.93 17.66 2.12
N ASP A 13 4.89 17.11 1.47
CA ASP A 13 3.52 17.10 2.01
C ASP A 13 3.18 15.79 2.71
N LYS A 14 2.81 15.85 3.99
CA LYS A 14 2.33 14.68 4.78
C LYS A 14 1.24 13.88 4.07
N LYS A 15 0.35 14.55 3.32
CA LYS A 15 -0.70 13.85 2.55
C LYS A 15 -0.11 13.02 1.40
N LYS A 16 0.92 13.52 0.70
CA LYS A 16 1.61 12.80 -0.37
C LYS A 16 2.32 11.57 0.18
N ILE A 17 2.99 11.68 1.33
CA ILE A 17 3.64 10.55 1.99
C ILE A 17 2.63 9.46 2.34
N LYS A 18 1.47 9.82 2.91
CA LYS A 18 0.39 8.85 3.18
C LYS A 18 -0.10 8.14 1.93
N LEU A 19 -0.28 8.88 0.83
CA LEU A 19 -0.71 8.32 -0.44
C LEU A 19 0.35 7.35 -1.01
N ILE A 20 1.61 7.76 -1.03
CA ILE A 20 2.73 6.93 -1.49
C ILE A 20 2.84 5.67 -0.63
N ALA A 21 2.76 5.78 0.69
CA ALA A 21 2.79 4.65 1.60
C ALA A 21 1.65 3.66 1.30
N THR A 22 0.45 4.18 1.04
CA THR A 22 -0.73 3.37 0.71
C THR A 22 -0.56 2.65 -0.63
N ILE A 23 -0.04 3.32 -1.66
CA ILE A 23 0.25 2.73 -2.97
C ILE A 23 1.33 1.64 -2.86
N LEU A 24 2.40 1.89 -2.09
CA LEU A 24 3.46 0.91 -1.85
C LEU A 24 2.92 -0.37 -1.19
N TYR A 25 2.02 -0.22 -0.21
CA TYR A 25 1.36 -1.38 0.40
C TYR A 25 0.42 -2.09 -0.59
N TYR A 26 -0.36 -1.36 -1.37
CA TYR A 26 -1.21 -1.92 -2.43
C TYR A 26 -0.39 -2.70 -3.47
N ALA A 27 0.82 -2.25 -3.79
CA ALA A 27 1.77 -2.94 -4.67
C ALA A 27 2.38 -4.22 -4.06
N GLY A 28 2.02 -4.58 -2.81
CA GLY A 28 2.46 -5.81 -2.14
C GLY A 28 3.65 -5.65 -1.19
N ILE A 29 4.11 -4.43 -0.91
CA ILE A 29 5.18 -4.21 0.07
C ILE A 29 4.61 -4.33 1.48
N SER A 30 5.30 -5.04 2.38
CA SER A 30 4.83 -5.19 3.76
C SER A 30 4.78 -3.86 4.52
N LEU A 31 3.78 -3.70 5.40
CA LEU A 31 3.59 -2.48 6.20
C LEU A 31 4.85 -2.02 6.94
N ARG A 32 5.60 -2.99 7.50
CA ARG A 32 6.85 -2.74 8.23
C ARG A 32 7.96 -2.23 7.30
N LYS A 33 8.08 -2.81 6.10
CA LYS A 33 9.06 -2.35 5.09
C LYS A 33 8.73 -0.95 4.60
N THR A 34 7.45 -0.66 4.32
CA THR A 34 7.01 0.67 3.88
C THR A 34 7.26 1.74 4.94
N SER A 35 6.93 1.47 6.20
CA SER A 35 7.22 2.38 7.32
C SER A 35 8.73 2.61 7.50
N LYS A 36 9.55 1.56 7.34
CA LYS A 36 11.02 1.69 7.39
C LYS A 36 11.58 2.52 6.24
N PHE A 37 11.06 2.32 5.02
CA PHE A 37 11.50 3.02 3.81
C PHE A 37 11.17 4.52 3.84
N LEU A 38 10.00 4.88 4.37
CA LEU A 38 9.54 6.28 4.43
C LEU A 38 9.94 7.02 5.72
N LYS A 39 10.67 6.34 6.63
CA LYS A 39 11.05 6.86 7.95
C LYS A 39 11.83 8.18 7.88
N ASP A 40 12.64 8.35 6.83
CA ASP A 40 13.49 9.53 6.63
C ASP A 40 12.68 10.77 6.20
N PHE A 41 11.45 10.56 5.69
CA PHE A 41 10.55 11.62 5.26
C PHE A 41 9.47 11.92 6.30
N GLU A 42 8.83 10.88 6.85
CA GLU A 42 7.86 11.00 7.94
C GLU A 42 7.89 9.75 8.82
N LYS A 43 7.94 9.97 10.14
CA LYS A 43 7.85 8.87 11.11
C LYS A 43 6.38 8.53 11.35
N PHE A 44 5.97 7.32 10.96
CA PHE A 44 4.65 6.76 11.25
C PHE A 44 4.74 5.27 11.57
N SER A 45 3.78 4.76 12.35
CA SER A 45 3.71 3.34 12.69
C SER A 45 3.12 2.53 11.54
N HIS A 46 3.54 1.26 11.43
CA HIS A 46 2.89 0.30 10.54
C HIS A 46 1.37 0.16 10.74
N GLU A 47 0.87 0.32 11.97
CA GLU A 47 -0.58 0.35 12.26
C GLU A 47 -1.28 1.59 11.69
N ALA A 48 -0.63 2.76 11.72
CA ALA A 48 -1.18 3.95 11.08
C ALA A 48 -1.32 3.74 9.56
N LEU A 49 -0.32 3.13 8.92
CA LEU A 49 -0.39 2.77 7.50
C LEU A 49 -1.54 1.80 7.21
N ARG A 50 -1.72 0.77 8.05
CA ARG A 50 -2.85 -0.17 7.94
C ARG A 50 -4.20 0.55 7.97
N GLN A 51 -4.38 1.48 8.91
CA GLN A 51 -5.60 2.29 9.00
C GLN A 51 -5.82 3.17 7.78
N TRP A 52 -4.77 3.81 7.24
CA TRP A 52 -4.86 4.62 6.02
C TRP A 52 -5.26 3.78 4.81
N TYR A 53 -4.65 2.61 4.65
CA TYR A 53 -5.01 1.68 3.59
C TYR A 53 -6.47 1.25 3.69
N HIS A 54 -6.95 0.82 4.86
CA HIS A 54 -8.35 0.41 5.00
C HIS A 54 -9.35 1.53 4.67
N LYS A 55 -9.03 2.79 5.01
CA LYS A 55 -9.86 3.95 4.64
C LYS A 55 -9.88 4.19 3.13
N LEU A 56 -8.78 3.89 2.42
CA LEU A 56 -8.63 4.12 0.98
C LEU A 56 -8.90 2.85 0.15
N ALA A 57 -9.09 1.69 0.78
CA ALA A 57 -9.22 0.39 0.12
C ALA A 57 -10.36 0.38 -0.91
N GLN A 58 -11.44 1.10 -0.62
CA GLN A 58 -12.58 1.23 -1.53
C GLN A 58 -12.21 1.87 -2.87
N LEU A 59 -11.19 2.72 -2.93
CA LEU A 59 -10.72 3.35 -4.17
C LEU A 59 -10.03 2.36 -5.12
N PHE A 60 -9.49 1.27 -4.57
CA PHE A 60 -8.82 0.22 -5.35
C PHE A 60 -9.75 -0.92 -5.75
N THR A 61 -11.00 -0.90 -5.28
CA THR A 61 -11.98 -1.92 -5.62
C THR A 61 -12.40 -1.77 -7.07
N ASN A 62 -12.10 -2.79 -7.88
CA ASN A 62 -12.56 -2.84 -9.26
C ASN A 62 -14.08 -2.89 -9.35
N SER A 63 -14.67 -2.12 -10.26
CA SER A 63 -16.09 -2.19 -10.54
C SER A 63 -16.45 -3.57 -11.11
N ARG A 64 -17.57 -4.13 -10.67
CA ARG A 64 -18.06 -5.43 -11.17
C ARG A 64 -18.54 -5.24 -12.61
N LYS A 65 -17.77 -5.75 -13.58
CA LYS A 65 -18.15 -5.79 -14.99
C LYS A 65 -18.73 -7.17 -15.34
N TYR A 66 -19.78 -7.19 -16.16
CA TYR A 66 -20.33 -8.43 -16.69
C TYR A 66 -19.26 -9.20 -17.49
N ARG A 67 -19.17 -10.51 -17.26
CA ARG A 67 -18.30 -11.43 -17.99
C ARG A 67 -19.10 -12.67 -18.39
N ARG A 68 -18.98 -13.10 -19.64
CA ARG A 68 -19.64 -14.31 -20.17
C ARG A 68 -19.10 -15.60 -19.53
N CYS A 69 -17.81 -15.60 -19.18
CA CYS A 69 -17.11 -16.69 -18.52
C CYS A 69 -16.23 -16.12 -17.39
N ILE A 70 -16.08 -16.87 -16.31
CA ILE A 70 -15.28 -16.50 -15.14
C ILE A 70 -14.28 -17.64 -14.90
N ALA A 71 -12.99 -17.33 -14.92
CA ALA A 71 -11.97 -18.26 -14.45
C ALA A 71 -11.95 -18.25 -12.93
N ILE A 72 -12.01 -19.43 -12.32
CA ILE A 72 -11.92 -19.62 -10.88
C ILE A 72 -10.66 -20.43 -10.63
N ASP A 73 -9.76 -19.90 -9.80
CA ASP A 73 -8.51 -20.57 -9.40
C ASP A 73 -8.41 -20.52 -7.87
N GLU A 74 -8.01 -21.63 -7.26
CA GLU A 74 -7.86 -21.73 -5.81
C GLU A 74 -6.47 -21.25 -5.41
N THR A 75 -6.40 -20.11 -4.72
CA THR A 75 -5.15 -19.64 -4.11
C THR A 75 -5.13 -20.00 -2.63
N LYS A 76 -4.22 -20.90 -2.24
CA LYS A 76 -4.00 -21.23 -0.83
C LYS A 76 -3.10 -20.20 -0.17
N ILE A 77 -3.53 -19.68 0.98
CA ILE A 77 -2.79 -18.69 1.77
C ILE A 77 -2.54 -19.20 3.18
N LYS A 78 -1.32 -18.98 3.68
CA LYS A 78 -0.98 -19.30 5.07
C LYS A 78 -1.37 -18.13 5.98
N ILE A 79 -2.25 -18.38 6.94
CA ILE A 79 -2.67 -17.41 7.96
C ILE A 79 -2.18 -17.92 9.31
N GLY A 80 -1.21 -17.22 9.92
CA GLY A 80 -0.55 -17.72 11.12
C GLY A 80 0.20 -19.02 10.82
N ASP A 81 -0.21 -20.11 11.45
CA ASP A 81 0.37 -21.44 11.26
C ASP A 81 -0.51 -22.39 10.41
N GLU A 82 -1.70 -21.95 10.01
CA GLU A 82 -2.67 -22.75 9.26
C GLU A 82 -2.74 -22.33 7.78
N TRP A 83 -2.98 -23.31 6.91
CA TRP A 83 -3.21 -23.10 5.47
C TRP A 83 -4.72 -23.06 5.20
N HIS A 84 -5.16 -22.02 4.51
CA HIS A 84 -6.53 -21.84 4.03
C HIS A 84 -6.56 -21.80 2.50
#